data_AF-A0A2G9YCE4-F1
#
_entry.id   AF-A0A2G9YCE4-F1
#
_cell.length_a   1.000
_cell.length_b   1.000
_cell.length_c   1.000
_cell.angle_alpha   90.00
_cell.angle_beta   90.00
_cell.angle_gamma   90.00
#
_symmetry.space_group_name_H-M   'P 1'
#
loop_
_entity.id
_entity.type
_entity.pdbx_description
1 polymer ?
#
loop_
_entity_poly.entity_id
_entity_poly.type
_entity_poly.pdbx_seq_one_letter_code
_entity_poly.pdbx_strand_id
1 'polypeptide(L)'
;KYHGSGYDYIQPSCPKIDLSNYAGLLECGCNFLVCENINIAKKEQVSPNEFVFTVQFVNKDGSLVKSYPYCCGEEPPEGEANIPKTEFEYRVEKVSADFFVITPLLYVP
;
A
#
# COMPACT_ATOMS: atom_id res chain seq x y z
N LYS A 1 2.33 -8.45 12.98
CA LYS A 1 0.98 -8.96 12.63
C LYS A 1 0.16 -7.87 11.96
N TYR A 2 0.17 -6.64 12.48
CA TYR A 2 -0.41 -5.46 11.84
C TYR A 2 0.69 -4.72 11.08
N HIS A 3 0.43 -4.35 9.82
CA HIS A 3 1.42 -3.75 8.92
C HIS A 3 1.42 -2.21 8.96
N GLY A 4 0.82 -1.63 10.00
CA GLY A 4 1.02 -0.23 10.38
C GLY A 4 2.06 -0.15 11.49
N SER A 5 3.35 -0.33 11.15
CA SER A 5 4.39 0.33 11.95
C SER A 5 4.09 1.82 11.91
N GLY A 6 4.26 2.54 13.02
CA GLY A 6 4.03 3.98 13.04
C GLY A 6 4.99 4.72 12.08
N TYR A 7 5.20 6.01 12.28
CA TYR A 7 6.13 6.75 11.41
C TYR A 7 7.62 6.50 11.73
N ASP A 8 7.90 5.56 12.64
CA ASP A 8 9.24 5.20 13.11
C ASP A 8 10.11 4.60 11.99
N TYR A 9 9.53 3.82 11.07
CA TYR A 9 10.27 3.28 9.92
C TYR A 9 10.56 4.33 8.82
N ILE A 10 9.85 5.46 8.84
CA ILE A 10 10.06 6.59 7.91
C ILE A 10 11.22 7.47 8.40
N GLN A 11 11.43 7.55 9.71
CA GLN A 11 12.42 8.43 10.34
C GLN A 11 13.87 8.23 9.86
N PRO A 12 14.38 6.99 9.61
CA PRO A 12 15.71 6.80 9.04
C PRO A 12 15.91 7.52 7.70
N SER A 13 14.86 7.60 6.87
CA SER A 13 14.86 8.31 5.59
C SER A 13 14.56 9.81 5.75
N CYS A 14 14.01 10.22 6.90
CA CYS A 14 13.58 11.59 7.22
C CYS A 14 14.17 12.11 8.54
N PRO A 15 15.50 12.05 8.76
CA PRO A 15 16.11 12.15 10.10
C PRO A 15 16.01 13.54 10.75
N LYS A 16 15.63 14.57 9.99
CA LYS A 16 15.49 15.95 10.47
C LYS A 16 14.06 16.28 10.92
N ILE A 17 13.11 15.38 10.71
CA ILE A 17 11.71 15.57 11.08
C ILE A 17 11.48 14.91 12.43
N ASP A 18 10.90 15.66 13.36
CA ASP A 18 10.55 15.15 14.69
C ASP A 18 9.53 14.01 14.59
N LEU A 19 9.71 12.95 15.38
CA LEU A 19 8.83 11.76 15.40
C LEU A 19 7.37 12.09 15.75
N SER A 20 7.14 13.19 16.46
CA SER A 20 5.79 13.70 16.78
C SER A 20 5.18 14.56 15.67
N ASN A 21 5.98 15.01 14.68
CA ASN A 21 5.49 15.74 13.52
C ASN A 21 5.03 14.77 12.43
N TYR A 22 3.88 14.13 12.69
CA TYR A 22 3.32 13.12 11.79
C TYR A 22 3.05 13.63 10.38
N ALA A 23 2.62 14.90 10.23
CA ALA A 23 2.39 15.49 8.92
C ALA A 23 3.68 15.62 8.11
N GLY A 24 4.75 16.13 8.73
CA GLY A 24 6.05 16.22 8.09
C GLY A 24 6.64 14.85 7.75
N LEU A 25 6.46 13.85 8.63
CA LEU A 25 6.92 12.48 8.36
C LEU A 25 6.16 11.86 7.20
N LEU A 26 4.83 12.04 7.13
CA LEU A 26 4.02 11.55 6.02
C LEU A 26 4.46 12.20 4.70
N GLU A 27 4.59 13.53 4.66
CA GLU A 27 5.03 14.26 3.47
C GLU A 27 6.42 13.82 3.00
N CYS A 28 7.36 13.62 3.92
CA CYS A 28 8.68 13.09 3.59
C CYS A 28 8.63 11.63 3.13
N GLY A 29 7.79 10.81 3.76
CA GLY A 29 7.52 9.43 3.39
C GLY A 29 7.02 9.30 1.97
N CYS A 30 6.23 10.26 1.48
CA CYS A 30 5.74 10.30 0.10
C CYS A 30 6.81 10.41 -0.98
N ASN A 31 8.08 10.64 -0.63
CA ASN A 31 9.19 10.57 -1.58
C ASN A 31 9.61 9.13 -1.91
N PHE A 32 9.23 8.15 -1.09
CA PHE A 32 9.62 6.74 -1.24
C PHE A 32 8.51 5.75 -0.86
N LEU A 33 7.36 6.23 -0.43
CA LEU A 33 6.12 5.49 -0.22
C LEU A 33 5.07 5.95 -1.22
N VAL A 34 4.12 5.05 -1.49
CA VAL A 34 2.98 5.31 -2.36
C VAL A 34 2.01 6.25 -1.63
N CYS A 35 2.06 7.55 -1.94
CA CYS A 35 1.15 8.60 -1.44
C CYS A 35 0.14 9.08 -2.48
N GLU A 36 -0.02 8.30 -3.54
CA GLU A 36 -0.95 8.49 -4.63
C GLU A 36 -2.39 8.57 -4.15
N ASN A 37 -3.25 9.17 -4.98
CA ASN A 37 -4.68 9.13 -4.74
C ASN A 37 -5.15 7.67 -4.77
N ILE A 38 -5.94 7.27 -3.78
CA ILE A 38 -6.48 5.92 -3.68
C ILE A 38 -7.93 5.94 -4.15
N ASN A 39 -8.25 5.14 -5.15
CA ASN A 39 -9.62 4.79 -5.47
C ASN A 39 -9.97 3.45 -4.81
N ILE A 40 -11.11 3.39 -4.12
CA ILE A 40 -11.61 2.14 -3.56
C ILE A 40 -12.56 1.50 -4.56
N ALA A 41 -12.04 0.55 -5.34
CA ALA A 41 -12.80 -0.15 -6.38
C ALA A 41 -13.87 -1.09 -5.79
N LYS A 42 -13.55 -1.75 -4.66
CA LYS A 42 -14.48 -2.65 -3.96
C LYS A 42 -14.29 -2.59 -2.44
N LYS A 43 -15.39 -2.75 -1.72
CA LYS A 43 -15.44 -2.90 -0.27
C LYS A 43 -16.24 -4.15 0.06
N GLU A 44 -15.68 -5.04 0.84
CA GLU A 44 -16.33 -6.26 1.28
C GLU A 44 -16.11 -6.46 2.77
N GLN A 45 -17.18 -6.78 3.48
CA GLN A 45 -17.11 -7.20 4.87
C GLN A 45 -17.19 -8.73 4.90
N VAL A 46 -16.06 -9.37 5.18
CA VAL A 46 -15.94 -10.84 5.19
C VAL A 46 -16.49 -11.42 6.48
N SER A 47 -16.34 -10.70 7.60
CA SER A 47 -16.88 -11.07 8.90
C SER A 47 -17.16 -9.81 9.74
N PRO A 48 -17.77 -9.91 10.95
CA PRO A 48 -17.97 -8.75 11.81
C PRO A 48 -16.69 -7.94 12.08
N ASN A 49 -15.53 -8.59 12.04
CA ASN A 49 -14.23 -7.98 12.35
C ASN A 49 -13.24 -8.01 11.17
N GLU A 50 -13.63 -8.48 9.98
CA GLU A 50 -12.72 -8.57 8.84
C GLU A 50 -13.32 -7.91 7.60
N PHE A 51 -12.50 -7.08 6.96
CA PHE A 51 -12.85 -6.31 5.78
C PHE A 51 -11.79 -6.48 4.71
N VAL A 52 -12.22 -6.52 3.46
CA VAL A 52 -11.36 -6.54 2.28
C VAL A 52 -11.68 -5.31 1.45
N PHE A 53 -10.63 -4.54 1.14
CA PHE A 53 -10.68 -3.39 0.25
C PHE A 53 -9.87 -3.71 -1.00
N THR A 54 -10.50 -3.62 -2.17
CA THR A 54 -9.77 -3.60 -3.44
C THR A 54 -9.47 -2.15 -3.75
N VAL A 55 -8.18 -1.80 -3.77
CA VAL A 55 -7.70 -0.43 -3.97
C VAL A 55 -6.98 -0.32 -5.31
N GLN A 56 -7.12 0.85 -5.93
CA GLN A 56 -6.36 1.26 -7.10
C GLN A 56 -5.60 2.53 -6.73
N PHE A 57 -4.29 2.54 -6.94
CA PHE A 57 -3.47 3.73 -6.75
C PHE A 57 -3.40 4.52 -8.06
N VAL A 58 -3.54 5.84 -7.96
CA VAL A 58 -3.62 6.75 -9.10
C VAL A 58 -2.42 7.69 -9.08
N ASN A 59 -1.55 7.56 -10.08
CA ASN A 59 -0.41 8.44 -10.32
C ASN A 59 -0.84 9.91 -10.44
N LYS A 60 0.12 10.83 -10.31
CA LYS A 60 -0.14 12.29 -10.45
C LYS A 60 -0.73 12.68 -11.81
N ASP A 61 -0.46 11.91 -12.86
CA ASP A 61 -0.99 12.13 -14.21
C ASP A 61 -2.39 11.52 -14.42
N GLY A 62 -2.97 10.89 -13.40
CA GLY A 62 -4.28 10.24 -13.46
C GLY A 62 -4.26 8.79 -13.94
N SER A 63 -3.11 8.25 -14.33
CA SER A 63 -2.98 6.83 -14.70
C SER A 63 -2.95 5.92 -13.46
N LEU A 64 -3.32 4.65 -13.62
CA LEU A 64 -3.22 3.67 -12.53
C LEU A 64 -1.78 3.17 -12.35
N VAL A 65 -1.35 3.04 -11.09
CA VAL A 65 -0.13 2.33 -10.71
C VAL A 65 -0.21 0.88 -11.20
N LYS A 66 0.88 0.41 -11.80
CA LYS A 66 0.99 -0.94 -12.35
C LYS A 66 2.05 -1.71 -11.58
N SER A 67 1.68 -2.87 -11.05
CA SER A 67 2.62 -3.86 -10.51
C SER A 67 2.71 -5.01 -11.49
N TYR A 68 3.92 -5.35 -11.91
CA TYR A 68 4.15 -6.53 -12.73
C TYR A 68 4.43 -7.74 -11.83
N PRO A 69 3.89 -8.94 -12.14
CA PRO A 69 4.19 -10.15 -11.37
C PRO A 69 5.67 -10.52 -11.38
N TYR A 70 6.36 -10.24 -12.49
CA TYR A 70 7.77 -10.55 -12.70
C TYR A 70 8.57 -9.26 -12.67
N CYS A 71 9.67 -9.26 -11.91
CA CYS A 71 10.56 -8.11 -11.77
C CYS A 71 11.99 -8.49 -12.18
N CYS A 72 12.88 -7.50 -12.29
CA CYS A 72 14.33 -7.72 -12.44
C CYS A 72 14.77 -8.55 -13.65
N GLY A 73 13.99 -8.54 -14.74
CA GLY A 73 14.33 -9.27 -15.98
C GLY A 73 14.01 -10.75 -15.94
N GLU A 74 13.24 -11.22 -14.95
CA GLU A 74 12.66 -12.56 -14.98
C GLU A 74 11.68 -12.67 -16.15
N GLU A 75 11.88 -13.68 -16.99
CA GLU A 75 10.89 -14.04 -18.00
C GLU A 75 9.73 -14.79 -17.33
N PRO A 76 8.47 -14.47 -17.71
CA PRO A 76 7.34 -15.24 -17.22
C PRO A 76 7.50 -16.72 -17.64
N PRO A 77 7.08 -17.68 -16.79
CA PRO A 77 7.02 -19.09 -17.16
C PRO A 77 6.29 -19.28 -18.49
N GLU A 78 6.68 -20.32 -19.23
CA GLU A 78 6.06 -20.61 -20.52
C GLU A 78 4.54 -20.76 -20.38
N GLY A 79 3.80 -19.95 -21.15
CA GLY A 79 2.33 -19.90 -21.10
C GLY A 79 1.75 -18.87 -20.13
N GLU A 80 2.59 -18.16 -19.36
CA GLU A 80 2.17 -17.06 -18.51
C GLU A 80 2.43 -15.70 -19.16
N ALA A 81 1.46 -14.78 -19.03
CA ALA A 81 1.60 -13.42 -19.53
C ALA A 81 2.03 -12.48 -18.40
N ASN A 82 3.00 -11.61 -18.67
CA ASN A 82 3.42 -10.56 -17.74
C ASN A 82 2.43 -9.37 -17.75
N ILE A 83 1.18 -9.61 -17.35
CA ILE A 83 0.10 -8.61 -17.34
C ILE A 83 0.18 -7.78 -16.06
N PRO A 84 0.20 -6.43 -16.15
CA PRO A 84 0.25 -5.59 -14.97
C PRO A 84 -1.05 -5.69 -14.16
N LYS A 85 -0.90 -5.78 -12.84
CA LYS A 85 -2.00 -5.61 -11.88
C LYS A 85 -2.11 -4.15 -11.50
N THR A 86 -3.34 -3.64 -11.49
CA THR A 86 -3.67 -2.26 -11.07
C THR A 86 -4.58 -2.23 -9.84
N GLU A 87 -5.01 -3.40 -9.37
CA GLU A 87 -5.88 -3.60 -8.22
C GLU A 87 -5.17 -4.42 -7.16
N PHE A 88 -5.28 -3.96 -5.92
CA PHE A 88 -4.55 -4.51 -4.78
C PHE A 88 -5.50 -4.74 -3.61
N GLU A 89 -5.40 -5.89 -2.97
CA GLU A 89 -6.28 -6.24 -1.85
C GLU A 89 -5.66 -5.89 -0.51
N TYR A 90 -6.33 -5.02 0.25
CA TYR A 90 -5.98 -4.70 1.62
C TYR A 90 -6.99 -5.34 2.57
N ARG A 91 -6.49 -6.23 3.42
CA ARG A 91 -7.25 -6.82 4.51
C ARG A 91 -7.12 -5.95 5.75
N VAL A 92 -8.26 -5.70 6.38
CA VAL A 92 -8.36 -4.89 7.59
C VAL A 92 -9.07 -5.70 8.67
N GLU A 93 -8.43 -5.82 9.83
CA GLU A 93 -8.97 -6.44 11.03
C GLU A 93 -9.46 -5.35 11.99
N LYS A 94 -10.70 -5.45 12.46
CA LYS A 94 -11.23 -4.60 13.53
C LYS A 94 -10.93 -5.24 14.88
N VAL A 95 -10.26 -4.52 15.75
CA VAL A 95 -9.95 -4.94 17.13
C VAL A 95 -10.51 -3.89 18.07
N SER A 96 -11.57 -4.26 18.82
CA SER A 96 -12.35 -3.32 19.63
C SER A 96 -12.92 -2.15 18.82
N ALA A 97 -12.39 -0.93 19.00
CA ALA A 97 -12.83 0.28 18.30
C ALA A 97 -11.93 0.63 17.10
N ASP A 98 -10.77 -0.02 16.99
CA ASP A 98 -9.72 0.33 16.04
C ASP A 98 -9.69 -0.62 14.84
N PHE A 99 -9.14 -0.14 13.73
CA PHE A 99 -9.01 -0.88 12.48
C PHE A 99 -7.54 -0.96 12.07
N PHE A 100 -7.07 -2.16 11.76
CA PHE A 100 -5.67 -2.42 11.46
C PHE A 100 -5.52 -3.12 10.12
N VAL A 101 -4.66 -2.57 9.26
CA VAL A 101 -4.25 -3.23 8.02
C VAL A 101 -3.35 -4.43 8.36
N ILE A 102 -3.70 -5.60 7.84
CA ILE A 102 -2.93 -6.84 8.01
C ILE A 102 -2.24 -7.29 6.72
N THR A 103 -2.56 -6.68 5.57
CA THR A 103 -1.77 -6.90 4.34
C THR A 103 -0.49 -6.05 4.39
N PRO A 104 0.67 -6.60 3.96
CA PRO A 104 1.86 -5.79 3.71
C PRO A 104 1.59 -4.62 2.76
N LEU A 105 2.38 -3.54 2.89
CA LEU A 105 2.35 -2.44 1.94
C LEU A 105 2.67 -2.95 0.53
N LEU A 106 1.99 -2.40 -0.47
CA LEU A 106 2.34 -2.64 -1.86
C LEU A 106 3.75 -2.10 -2.12
N TYR A 107 4.66 -2.99 -2.51
CA TYR A 107 5.97 -2.60 -3.03
C TYR A 107 5.86 -2.42 -4.55
N VAL A 108 6.15 -1.19 -5.01
CA VAL A 108 6.30 -0.88 -6.43
C VAL A 108 7.80 -0.62 -6.65
N PRO A 109 8.53 -1.47 -7.39
CA PRO A 109 9.96 -1.29 -7.64
C PRO A 109 10.28 -0.06 -8.49
#